data_AF-A0A1H9XYH4-F1
#
_entry.id   AF-A0A1H9XYH4-F1
#
_cell.length_a   1.000
_cell.length_b   1.000
_cell.length_c   1.000
_cell.angle_alpha   90.00
_cell.angle_beta   90.00
_cell.angle_gamma   90.00
#
_symmetry.space_group_name_H-M   'P 1'
#
loop_
_entity.id
_entity.type
_entity.pdbx_description
1 polymer ?
#
loop_
_entity_poly.entity_id
_entity_poly.type
_entity_poly.pdbx_seq_one_letter_code
_entity_poly.pdbx_strand_id
1 'polypeptide(L)'
;MSRAKANPSGNPRGAVDVAQAPVVHDGRAPRVPSSLGSTGKEVWREVWKAGQGAYHPQTDRYVIERYCALHDRRTELLDAIDADGLMTIGSTGQPVPHPLPRYVESTEKERCALSSPRWGSTWRRAFDSVSPRLPLSKRRSPTSWEMTTKTTTDRG
;
A
#
# COMPACT_ATOMS: atom_id res chain seq x y z
N MET A 1 -15.35 62.82 22.34
CA MET A 1 -14.44 61.90 21.61
C MET A 1 -13.80 60.96 22.64
N SER A 2 -14.47 59.84 22.97
CA SER A 2 -13.98 58.89 23.99
C SER A 2 -13.64 57.57 23.31
N ARG A 3 -12.35 57.19 23.38
CA ARG A 3 -11.79 55.98 22.76
C ARG A 3 -12.07 54.78 23.67
N ALA A 4 -12.95 53.88 23.25
CA ALA A 4 -13.14 52.59 23.91
C ALA A 4 -11.91 51.69 23.67
N LYS A 5 -11.32 51.17 24.75
CA LYS A 5 -10.34 50.08 24.70
C LYS A 5 -11.10 48.76 24.57
N ALA A 6 -10.87 48.04 23.48
CA ALA A 6 -11.34 46.67 23.31
C ALA A 6 -10.55 45.75 24.25
N ASN A 7 -11.24 45.02 25.13
CA ASN A 7 -10.67 43.86 25.81
C ASN A 7 -10.60 42.71 24.79
N PRO A 8 -9.42 42.11 24.55
CA PRO A 8 -9.35 40.86 23.80
C PRO A 8 -9.81 39.74 24.73
N SER A 9 -11.09 39.38 24.69
CA SER A 9 -11.59 38.16 25.30
C SER A 9 -11.02 36.98 24.52
N GLY A 10 -9.84 36.52 24.94
CA GLY A 10 -9.24 35.27 24.50
C GLY A 10 -10.24 34.13 24.71
N ASN A 11 -10.47 33.38 23.64
CA ASN A 11 -11.32 32.22 23.62
C ASN A 11 -10.51 31.03 24.17
N PRO A 12 -10.75 30.52 25.40
CA PRO A 12 -10.13 29.27 25.78
C PRO A 12 -10.95 28.18 25.10
N ARG A 13 -10.51 27.77 23.91
CA ARG A 13 -10.76 26.39 23.48
C ARG A 13 -10.01 25.51 24.48
N GLY A 14 -10.67 25.21 25.59
CA GLY A 14 -10.36 24.06 26.42
C GLY A 14 -10.61 22.83 25.57
N ALA A 15 -9.68 22.53 24.66
CA ALA A 15 -9.54 21.21 24.11
C ALA A 15 -9.07 20.36 25.28
N VAL A 16 -10.04 19.80 25.99
CA VAL A 16 -9.81 18.68 26.87
C VAL A 16 -9.26 17.60 25.96
N ASP A 17 -7.94 17.41 26.00
CA ASP A 17 -7.25 16.27 25.40
C ASP A 17 -7.64 15.07 26.26
N VAL A 18 -8.91 14.67 26.17
CA VAL A 18 -9.37 13.40 26.70
C VAL A 18 -8.76 12.41 25.75
N ALA A 19 -7.58 11.91 26.09
CA ALA A 19 -7.00 10.72 25.50
C ALA A 19 -8.04 9.61 25.67
N GLN A 20 -8.92 9.49 24.68
CA GLN A 20 -10.01 8.54 24.68
C GLN A 20 -9.33 7.17 24.73
N ALA A 21 -9.57 6.42 25.81
CA ALA A 21 -8.96 5.11 25.99
C ALA A 21 -9.20 4.27 24.73
N PRO A 22 -8.20 3.52 24.24
CA PRO A 22 -8.34 2.76 23.01
C PRO A 22 -9.57 1.85 23.11
N VAL A 23 -10.53 2.00 22.20
CA VAL A 23 -11.67 1.10 22.12
C VAL A 23 -11.12 -0.26 21.73
N VAL A 24 -11.13 -1.19 22.67
CA VAL A 24 -10.80 -2.59 22.41
C VAL A 24 -12.09 -3.27 21.97
N HIS A 25 -12.09 -3.75 20.72
CA HIS A 25 -13.19 -4.55 20.21
C HIS A 25 -12.98 -6.00 20.61
N ASP A 26 -13.79 -6.48 21.55
CA ASP A 26 -13.85 -7.89 21.91
C ASP A 26 -14.53 -8.65 20.76
N GLY A 27 -13.73 -9.35 19.96
CA GLY A 27 -14.25 -10.09 18.83
C GLY A 27 -13.18 -10.96 18.18
N ARG A 28 -13.55 -12.20 17.88
CA ARG A 28 -12.74 -13.08 17.03
C ARG A 28 -12.68 -12.48 15.62
N ALA A 29 -11.51 -12.56 15.00
CA ALA A 29 -11.34 -12.19 13.59
C ALA A 29 -12.45 -12.84 12.72
N PRO A 30 -13.07 -12.10 11.79
CA PRO A 30 -14.11 -12.65 10.95
C PRO A 30 -13.58 -13.80 10.09
N ARG A 31 -14.50 -14.69 9.68
CA ARG A 31 -14.18 -15.77 8.74
C ARG A 31 -13.57 -15.18 7.46
N VAL A 32 -12.51 -15.81 6.98
CA VAL A 32 -11.84 -15.41 5.74
C VAL A 32 -12.84 -15.47 4.57
N PRO A 33 -13.00 -14.38 3.80
CA PRO A 33 -13.83 -14.38 2.60
C PRO A 33 -13.39 -15.42 1.58
N SER A 34 -14.34 -16.10 0.94
CA SER A 34 -14.06 -17.12 -0.08
C SER A 34 -13.56 -16.54 -1.40
N SER A 35 -13.84 -15.25 -1.64
CA SER A 35 -13.42 -14.45 -2.80
C SER A 35 -11.90 -14.26 -2.88
N LEU A 36 -11.18 -14.38 -1.76
CA LEU A 36 -9.73 -14.14 -1.71
C LEU A 36 -8.93 -15.33 -2.25
N GLY A 37 -7.84 -15.01 -2.96
CA GLY A 37 -6.80 -15.94 -3.37
C GLY A 37 -5.92 -16.41 -2.21
N SER A 38 -4.90 -17.21 -2.49
CA SER A 38 -3.98 -17.73 -1.47
C SER A 38 -3.26 -16.60 -0.72
N THR A 39 -2.68 -15.65 -1.46
CA THR A 39 -1.96 -14.49 -0.91
C THR A 39 -2.87 -13.62 -0.05
N GLY A 40 -4.05 -13.26 -0.55
CA GLY A 40 -5.02 -12.44 0.17
C GLY A 40 -5.55 -13.14 1.43
N LYS A 41 -5.75 -14.45 1.40
CA LYS A 41 -6.12 -15.25 2.59
C LYS A 41 -5.04 -15.24 3.66
N GLU A 42 -3.77 -15.22 3.27
CA GLU A 42 -2.64 -15.12 4.19
C GLU A 42 -2.55 -13.71 4.80
N VAL A 43 -2.57 -12.69 3.95
CA VAL A 43 -2.58 -11.29 4.37
C VAL A 43 -3.76 -10.99 5.30
N TRP A 44 -4.95 -11.54 5.02
CA TRP A 44 -6.12 -11.41 5.88
C TRP A 44 -5.82 -11.91 7.29
N ARG A 45 -5.27 -13.12 7.42
CA ARG A 45 -4.96 -13.73 8.72
C ARG A 45 -3.94 -12.88 9.49
N GLU A 46 -2.88 -12.42 8.82
CA GLU A 46 -1.83 -11.64 9.46
C GLU A 46 -2.30 -10.22 9.85
N VAL A 47 -3.08 -9.54 9.00
CA VAL A 47 -3.62 -8.21 9.34
C VAL A 47 -4.54 -8.30 10.56
N TRP A 48 -5.50 -9.23 10.56
CA TRP A 48 -6.41 -9.40 11.69
C TRP A 48 -5.71 -9.84 12.98
N LYS A 49 -4.63 -10.63 12.87
CA LYS A 49 -3.78 -11.00 14.01
C LYS A 49 -2.98 -9.81 14.54
N ALA A 50 -2.41 -8.99 13.66
CA ALA A 50 -1.61 -7.82 14.03
C ALA A 50 -2.45 -6.69 14.64
N GLY A 51 -3.71 -6.55 14.20
CA GLY A 51 -4.68 -5.59 14.74
C GLY A 51 -5.67 -6.19 15.73
N GLN A 52 -5.33 -7.29 16.40
CA GLN A 52 -6.22 -7.95 17.36
C GLN A 52 -6.70 -6.95 18.42
N GLY A 53 -8.03 -6.84 18.59
CA GLY A 53 -8.67 -5.90 19.51
C GLY A 53 -8.76 -4.46 19.00
N ALA A 54 -8.07 -4.11 17.90
CA ALA A 54 -8.09 -2.76 17.34
C ALA A 54 -9.12 -2.57 16.23
N TYR A 55 -9.53 -3.65 15.58
CA TYR A 55 -10.44 -3.63 14.45
C TYR A 55 -11.84 -4.03 14.85
N HIS A 56 -12.81 -3.30 14.33
CA HIS A 56 -14.22 -3.62 14.47
C HIS A 56 -14.65 -4.66 13.41
N PRO A 57 -15.06 -5.88 13.81
CA PRO A 57 -15.25 -7.02 12.90
C PRO A 57 -16.33 -6.84 11.83
N GLN A 58 -17.24 -5.88 11.98
CA GLN A 58 -18.33 -5.66 11.03
C GLN A 58 -18.04 -4.54 10.01
N THR A 59 -17.34 -3.49 10.43
CA THR A 59 -17.10 -2.30 9.61
C THR A 59 -15.76 -2.40 8.89
N ASP A 60 -14.73 -2.82 9.62
CA ASP A 60 -13.34 -2.80 9.17
C ASP A 60 -13.05 -3.96 8.20
N ARG A 61 -13.89 -5.00 8.26
CA ARG A 61 -13.79 -6.19 7.40
C ARG A 61 -13.76 -5.87 5.92
N TYR A 62 -14.54 -4.89 5.46
CA TYR A 62 -14.64 -4.58 4.03
C TYR A 62 -13.39 -3.86 3.53
N VAL A 63 -12.80 -3.00 4.36
CA VAL A 63 -11.55 -2.31 4.03
C VAL A 63 -10.38 -3.30 4.03
N ILE A 64 -10.33 -4.18 5.04
CA ILE A 64 -9.31 -5.24 5.11
C ILE A 64 -9.47 -6.22 3.95
N GLU A 65 -10.70 -6.60 3.58
CA GLU A 65 -10.97 -7.48 2.43
C GLU A 65 -10.45 -6.86 1.14
N ARG A 66 -10.79 -5.60 0.87
CA ARG A 66 -10.28 -4.86 -0.30
C ARG A 66 -8.76 -4.81 -0.32
N TYR A 67 -8.13 -4.53 0.81
CA TYR A 67 -6.68 -4.52 0.92
C TYR A 67 -6.06 -5.88 0.59
N CYS A 68 -6.66 -6.98 1.09
CA CYS A 68 -6.21 -8.34 0.79
C CYS A 68 -6.38 -8.68 -0.70
N ALA A 69 -7.50 -8.30 -1.31
CA ALA A 69 -7.75 -8.52 -2.73
C ALA A 69 -6.73 -7.78 -3.63
N LEU A 70 -6.20 -6.63 -3.20
CA LEU A 70 -5.13 -5.94 -3.92
C LEU A 70 -3.79 -6.69 -3.87
N HIS A 71 -3.53 -7.49 -2.82
CA HIS A 71 -2.36 -8.37 -2.79
C HIS A 71 -2.53 -9.58 -3.72
N ASP A 72 -3.73 -10.15 -3.79
CA ASP A 72 -4.05 -11.20 -4.78
C ASP A 72 -3.81 -10.69 -6.20
N ARG A 73 -4.43 -9.55 -6.55
CA ARG A 73 -4.29 -8.95 -7.89
C ARG A 73 -2.84 -8.62 -8.23
N ARG A 74 -2.07 -8.11 -7.26
CA ARG A 74 -0.64 -7.83 -7.47
C ARG A 74 0.14 -9.12 -7.76
N THR A 75 -0.16 -10.19 -7.05
CA THR A 75 0.52 -11.49 -7.23
C THR A 75 0.20 -12.04 -8.61
N GLU A 76 -1.08 -12.09 -8.99
CA GLU A 76 -1.53 -12.55 -10.31
C GLU A 76 -0.85 -11.79 -11.46
N LEU A 77 -0.76 -10.45 -11.35
CA LEU A 77 -0.10 -9.62 -12.35
C LEU A 77 1.41 -9.89 -12.45
N LEU A 78 2.08 -10.15 -11.33
CA LEU A 78 3.51 -10.45 -11.31
C LEU A 78 3.78 -11.85 -11.85
N ASP A 79 2.98 -12.84 -11.46
CA ASP A 79 3.09 -14.21 -11.97
C ASP A 79 2.91 -14.26 -13.49
N ALA A 80 1.99 -13.46 -14.04
CA ALA A 80 1.81 -13.31 -15.48
C ALA A 80 3.03 -12.68 -16.17
N ILE A 81 3.61 -11.63 -15.58
CA ILE A 81 4.85 -11.01 -16.10
C ILE A 81 6.03 -11.98 -16.03
N ASP A 82 6.14 -12.77 -14.97
CA ASP A 82 7.21 -13.76 -14.81
C ASP A 82 7.06 -14.90 -15.83
N ALA A 83 5.83 -15.27 -16.20
CA ALA A 83 5.56 -16.26 -17.24
C ALA A 83 5.84 -15.74 -18.67
N ASP A 84 5.39 -14.53 -19.00
CA ASP A 84 5.45 -13.97 -20.35
C ASP A 84 6.75 -13.18 -20.63
N GLY A 85 7.46 -12.76 -19.57
CA GLY A 85 8.58 -11.83 -19.64
C GLY A 85 8.16 -10.36 -19.80
N LEU A 86 9.15 -9.46 -19.97
CA LEU A 86 8.87 -8.01 -20.09
C LEU A 86 8.43 -7.57 -21.49
N MET A 87 8.43 -8.48 -22.46
CA MET A 87 8.09 -8.23 -23.85
C MET A 87 7.02 -9.23 -24.28
N THR A 88 6.02 -8.75 -25.01
CA THR A 88 4.95 -9.58 -25.59
C THR A 88 4.78 -9.25 -27.07
N ILE A 89 4.09 -10.09 -27.83
CA ILE A 89 3.82 -9.84 -29.25
C ILE A 89 2.57 -8.97 -29.37
N GLY A 90 2.72 -7.79 -29.98
CA GLY A 90 1.61 -6.89 -30.27
C GLY A 90 0.71 -7.44 -31.38
N SER A 91 -0.45 -6.81 -31.57
CA SER A 91 -1.44 -7.23 -32.58
C SER A 91 -0.92 -7.22 -34.03
N THR A 92 0.15 -6.47 -34.30
CA THR A 92 0.83 -6.39 -35.61
C THR A 92 2.01 -7.36 -35.74
N GLY A 93 2.21 -8.26 -34.77
CA GLY A 93 3.32 -9.23 -34.76
C GLY A 93 4.66 -8.66 -34.28
N GLN A 94 4.72 -7.37 -33.92
CA GLN A 94 5.94 -6.73 -33.42
C GLN A 94 6.12 -6.96 -31.91
N PRO A 95 7.35 -7.19 -31.40
CA PRO A 95 7.62 -7.20 -29.98
C PRO A 95 7.33 -5.83 -29.36
N VAL A 96 6.46 -5.81 -28.34
CA VAL A 96 6.10 -4.60 -27.58
C VAL A 96 6.32 -4.84 -26.08
N PRO A 97 6.55 -3.77 -25.29
CA PRO A 97 6.59 -3.89 -23.83
C PRO A 97 5.29 -4.50 -23.30
N HIS A 98 5.43 -5.43 -22.35
CA HIS A 98 4.27 -6.06 -21.73
C HIS A 98 3.39 -4.98 -21.08
N PRO A 99 2.05 -4.99 -21.26
CA PRO A 99 1.18 -3.98 -20.67
C PRO A 99 0.94 -4.13 -19.16
N LEU A 100 1.33 -5.24 -18.51
CA LEU A 100 0.97 -5.53 -17.11
C LEU A 100 1.76 -4.76 -16.05
N PRO A 101 3.04 -4.37 -16.24
CA PRO A 101 3.77 -3.55 -15.28
C PRO A 101 3.03 -2.26 -14.88
N ARG A 102 2.36 -1.58 -15.82
CA ARG A 102 1.57 -0.37 -15.49
C ARG A 102 0.38 -0.67 -14.58
N TYR A 103 -0.21 -1.86 -14.67
CA TYR A 103 -1.30 -2.30 -13.81
C TYR A 103 -0.78 -2.74 -12.43
N VAL A 104 0.43 -3.29 -12.35
CA VAL A 104 1.12 -3.53 -11.07
C VAL A 104 1.30 -2.20 -10.35
N GLU A 105 1.87 -1.19 -11.01
CA GLU A 105 2.06 0.15 -10.42
C GLU A 105 0.74 0.79 -9.97
N SER A 106 -0.32 0.67 -10.77
CA SER A 106 -1.65 1.16 -10.40
C SER A 106 -2.19 0.45 -9.15
N THR A 107 -2.03 -0.87 -9.07
CA THR A 107 -2.47 -1.70 -7.94
C THR A 107 -1.69 -1.33 -6.67
N GLU A 108 -0.38 -1.11 -6.78
CA GLU A 108 0.46 -0.70 -5.66
C GLU A 108 0.12 0.70 -5.14
N LYS A 109 -0.20 1.65 -6.05
CA LYS A 109 -0.68 2.99 -5.66
C LYS A 109 -1.98 2.91 -4.86
N GLU A 110 -2.95 2.11 -5.32
CA GLU A 110 -4.21 1.92 -4.60
C GLU A 110 -4.00 1.27 -3.24
N ARG A 111 -3.15 0.23 -3.17
CA ARG A 111 -2.79 -0.44 -1.92
C ARG A 111 -2.14 0.53 -0.93
N CYS A 112 -1.22 1.37 -1.40
CA CYS A 112 -0.53 2.37 -0.59
C CYS A 112 -1.49 3.46 -0.09
N ALA A 113 -2.47 3.85 -0.91
CA ALA A 113 -3.51 4.80 -0.51
C ALA A 113 -4.38 4.25 0.64
N LEU A 114 -4.71 2.95 0.61
CA LEU A 114 -5.44 2.30 1.71
C LEU A 114 -4.59 2.14 2.98
N SER A 115 -3.29 1.93 2.86
CA SER A 115 -2.38 1.87 4.02
C SER A 115 -1.89 3.24 4.50
N SER A 116 -2.39 4.34 3.93
CA SER A 116 -1.86 5.68 4.14
C SER A 116 -1.97 6.17 5.60
N PRO A 117 -1.04 7.03 6.07
CA PRO A 117 -1.05 7.70 7.37
C PRO A 117 -2.35 8.29 7.91
N ARG A 118 -3.32 8.54 7.03
CA ARG A 118 -4.63 9.09 7.38
C ARG A 118 -5.44 8.15 8.27
N TRP A 119 -5.13 6.85 8.25
CA TRP A 119 -5.73 5.85 9.13
C TRP A 119 -4.93 5.80 10.44
N GLY A 120 -5.62 5.69 11.58
CA GLY A 120 -5.04 5.83 12.93
C GLY A 120 -3.80 4.96 13.20
N SER A 121 -3.05 5.28 14.26
CA SER A 121 -1.75 4.66 14.60
C SER A 121 -1.79 3.13 14.68
N THR A 122 -2.91 2.54 15.11
CA THR A 122 -3.10 1.09 15.21
C THR A 122 -3.23 0.43 13.84
N TRP A 123 -3.90 1.08 12.89
CA TRP A 123 -4.01 0.62 11.50
C TRP A 123 -2.65 0.57 10.81
N ARG A 124 -1.83 1.59 11.03
CA ARG A 124 -0.49 1.67 10.47
C ARG A 124 0.37 0.48 10.89
N ARG A 125 0.44 0.17 12.19
CA ARG A 125 1.34 -0.86 12.71
C ARG A 125 1.02 -2.24 12.14
N ALA A 126 -0.26 -2.57 12.05
CA ALA A 126 -0.70 -3.84 11.49
C ALA A 126 -0.43 -3.93 9.98
N PHE A 127 -0.72 -2.88 9.19
CA PHE A 127 -0.39 -2.90 7.76
C PHE A 127 1.12 -2.88 7.47
N ASP A 128 1.92 -2.13 8.24
CA ASP A 128 3.38 -2.11 8.10
C ASP A 128 4.01 -3.47 8.47
N SER A 129 3.39 -4.23 9.39
CA SER A 129 3.88 -5.56 9.76
C SER A 129 3.71 -6.60 8.65
N VAL A 130 2.69 -6.43 7.79
CA VAL A 130 2.37 -7.36 6.69
C VAL A 130 2.95 -6.88 5.35
N SER A 131 3.24 -5.58 5.23
CA SER A 131 3.99 -5.00 4.12
C SER A 131 5.39 -4.60 4.58
N PRO A 132 6.37 -5.54 4.66
CA PRO A 132 7.74 -5.12 4.86
C PRO A 132 8.09 -4.16 3.72
N ARG A 133 8.39 -2.90 4.07
CA ARG A 133 9.10 -2.01 3.15
C ARG A 133 10.29 -2.81 2.67
N LEU A 134 10.36 -3.07 1.36
CA LEU A 134 11.52 -3.72 0.76
C LEU A 134 12.77 -3.11 1.39
N PRO A 135 13.66 -3.91 2.01
CA PRO A 135 14.85 -3.36 2.61
C PRO A 135 15.60 -2.58 1.53
N LEU A 136 16.06 -1.38 1.87
CA LEU A 136 16.76 -0.47 0.95
C LEU A 136 17.95 -1.15 0.24
N SER A 137 18.49 -2.23 0.81
CA SER A 137 19.55 -3.06 0.23
C SER A 137 19.14 -3.87 -1.00
N LYS A 138 17.84 -3.99 -1.32
CA LYS A 138 17.34 -4.61 -2.58
C LYS A 138 16.90 -3.60 -3.63
N ARG A 139 17.08 -2.29 -3.41
CA ARG A 139 17.04 -1.32 -4.51
C ARG A 139 18.33 -1.50 -5.32
N ARG A 140 18.29 -2.32 -6.37
CA ARG A 140 19.21 -2.08 -7.50
C ARG A 140 18.86 -0.67 -8.00
N SER A 141 19.80 0.26 -7.83
CA SER A 141 19.74 1.59 -8.42
C SER A 141 19.47 1.46 -9.93
N PRO A 142 18.53 2.21 -10.52
CA PRO A 142 18.32 2.21 -11.98
C PRO A 142 19.42 2.98 -12.75
N THR A 143 20.58 3.20 -12.16
CA THR A 143 21.70 3.97 -12.73
C THR A 143 22.95 3.12 -12.77
N SER A 144 22.93 2.14 -13.68
CA SER A 144 24.14 1.58 -14.28
C SER A 144 23.76 1.04 -15.67
N TRP A 145 23.28 1.95 -16.51
CA TRP A 145 23.44 1.84 -17.96
C TRP A 145 24.65 2.72 -18.30
N GLU A 146 25.84 2.34 -17.84
CA GLU A 146 27.05 2.85 -18.47
C GLU A 146 27.11 2.22 -19.86
N MET A 147 26.78 3.08 -20.82
CA MET A 147 27.08 2.96 -22.24
C MET A 147 28.43 2.28 -22.44
N THR A 148 28.43 1.04 -22.93
CA THR A 148 29.56 0.53 -23.69
C THR A 148 29.18 0.50 -25.16
N THR A 149 28.95 1.70 -25.73
CA THR A 149 29.10 1.88 -27.17
C THR A 149 30.59 2.02 -27.45
N LYS A 150 31.31 0.89 -27.59
CA LYS A 150 32.60 0.89 -28.28
C LYS A 150 32.35 0.82 -29.77
N THR A 151 32.06 1.98 -30.36
CA THR A 151 32.46 2.25 -31.74
C THR A 151 33.97 2.45 -31.76
N THR A 152 34.70 1.54 -32.40
CA THR A 152 36.03 1.82 -32.93
C THR A 152 36.14 1.13 -34.27
N THR A 153 35.78 1.90 -35.29
CA THR A 153 36.45 1.90 -36.58
C THR A 153 37.93 2.21 -36.35
N ASP A 154 38.85 1.33 -36.75
CA ASP A 154 39.94 1.74 -37.66
C ASP A 154 40.67 0.52 -38.25
N ARG A 155 41.32 0.82 -39.38
CA ARG A 155 41.91 0.01 -40.43
C ARG A 155 43.14 -0.81 -40.02
N GLY A 156 43.39 -1.83 -40.83
CA GLY A 156 44.63 -2.59 -40.96
C GLY A 156 44.45 -3.68 -42.00
#